data_AF-A0A1J7G1K6-F1
#
_entry.id   AF-A0A1J7G1K6-F1
#
_cell.length_a   1.000
_cell.length_b   1.000
_cell.length_c   1.000
_cell.angle_alpha   90.00
_cell.angle_beta   90.00
_cell.angle_gamma   90.00
#
_symmetry.space_group_name_H-M   'P 1'
#
loop_
_entity.id
_entity.type
_entity.pdbx_description
1 polymer ?
#
loop_
_entity_poly.entity_id
_entity_poly.type
_entity_poly.pdbx_seq_one_letter_code
_entity_poly.pdbx_strand_id
1 'polypeptide(L)'
;MGGNRYIVVAVFVILLHLSLNTLAESEQLSSRECENLGFTGLALCSDCNTLSEYVKDKDLVSDCFKCCTPDSDDATTKITYSGAVLEVCMRKLVFYPEVVGFIEEEKDQFPLVKVQYVYNSPPKLIMLDDAGQQKETIRIDNWKREHILQFLREKLKPKAAE
;
A
#
# COMPACT_ATOMS: atom_id res chain seq x y z
N MET A 1 -65.21 13.44 -3.21
CA MET A 1 -64.36 13.33 -1.99
C MET A 1 -63.28 12.24 -2.17
N GLY A 2 -62.41 12.36 -3.19
CA GLY A 2 -61.44 11.31 -3.52
C GLY A 2 -60.01 11.83 -3.68
N GLY A 3 -59.80 12.89 -4.47
CA GLY A 3 -58.46 13.37 -4.85
C GLY A 3 -57.54 13.76 -3.69
N ASN A 4 -58.07 14.37 -2.63
CA ASN A 4 -57.24 14.84 -1.51
C ASN A 4 -56.64 13.68 -0.68
N ARG A 5 -57.34 12.54 -0.61
CA ARG A 5 -56.82 11.35 0.10
C ARG A 5 -55.70 10.67 -0.69
N TYR A 6 -55.81 10.62 -2.02
CA TYR A 6 -54.76 10.07 -2.89
C TYR A 6 -53.50 10.94 -2.89
N ILE A 7 -53.64 12.27 -2.86
CA ILE A 7 -52.50 13.20 -2.78
C ILE A 7 -51.74 13.03 -1.45
N VAL A 8 -52.46 12.94 -0.33
CA VAL A 8 -51.82 12.76 0.99
C VAL A 8 -51.09 11.41 1.07
N VAL A 9 -51.69 10.34 0.55
CA VAL A 9 -51.03 9.02 0.50
C VAL A 9 -49.80 9.04 -0.42
N ALA A 10 -49.89 9.67 -1.59
CA ALA A 10 -48.76 9.79 -2.50
C ALA A 10 -47.60 10.60 -1.89
N VAL A 11 -47.89 11.70 -1.19
CA VAL A 11 -46.88 12.50 -0.48
C VAL A 11 -46.22 11.68 0.63
N PHE A 12 -46.99 10.91 1.41
CA PHE A 12 -46.43 10.03 2.44
C PHE A 12 -45.52 8.93 1.86
N VAL A 13 -45.91 8.32 0.74
CA VAL A 13 -45.09 7.29 0.07
C VAL A 13 -43.82 7.88 -0.52
N ILE A 14 -43.89 9.08 -1.11
CA ILE A 14 -42.73 9.81 -1.63
C ILE A 14 -41.77 10.17 -0.49
N LEU A 15 -42.27 10.67 0.64
CA LEU A 15 -41.46 10.98 1.83
C LEU A 15 -40.80 9.72 2.43
N LEU A 16 -41.50 8.58 2.47
CA LEU A 16 -40.97 7.28 2.90
C LEU A 16 -39.84 6.79 1.98
N HIS A 17 -39.98 6.95 0.67
CA HIS A 17 -38.92 6.60 -0.29
C HIS A 17 -37.72 7.56 -0.25
N LEU A 18 -37.94 8.84 0.09
CA LEU A 18 -36.86 9.81 0.30
C LEU A 18 -36.06 9.51 1.58
N SER A 19 -36.70 8.99 2.64
CA SER A 19 -35.99 8.58 3.86
C SER A 19 -35.17 7.30 3.75
N LEU A 20 -35.48 6.41 2.79
CA LEU A 20 -34.74 5.14 2.60
C LEU A 20 -33.41 5.30 1.85
N ASN A 21 -33.13 6.48 1.27
CA ASN A 21 -31.92 6.75 0.49
C ASN A 21 -30.89 7.60 1.25
N THR A 22 -30.96 7.66 2.59
CA THR A 22 -29.85 8.24 3.37
C THR A 22 -28.64 7.34 3.24
N LEU A 23 -27.65 7.88 2.52
CA LEU A 23 -26.32 7.35 2.26
C LEU A 23 -25.76 6.59 3.46
N ALA A 24 -25.28 5.36 3.22
CA ALA A 24 -24.29 4.72 4.06
C ALA A 24 -22.96 5.49 3.89
N GLU A 25 -22.88 6.66 4.50
CA GLU A 25 -21.61 7.33 4.74
C GLU A 25 -20.92 6.51 5.84
N SER A 26 -19.79 5.89 5.51
CA SER A 26 -18.97 5.19 6.50
C SER A 26 -18.48 6.23 7.52
N GLU A 27 -19.12 6.30 8.68
CA GLU A 27 -18.74 7.18 9.79
C GLU A 27 -17.33 6.78 10.25
N GLN A 28 -16.31 7.48 9.74
CA GLN A 28 -14.93 7.27 10.15
C GLN A 28 -14.73 7.90 11.52
N LEU A 29 -14.27 7.09 12.47
CA LEU A 29 -13.94 7.56 13.82
C LEU A 29 -12.62 8.34 13.79
N SER A 30 -12.46 9.29 14.72
CA SER A 30 -11.17 9.96 14.89
C SER A 30 -10.12 8.99 15.42
N SER A 31 -8.83 9.27 15.16
CA SER A 31 -7.72 8.42 15.63
C SER A 31 -7.76 8.19 17.15
N ARG A 32 -8.17 9.20 17.92
CA ARG A 32 -8.28 9.12 19.38
C ARG A 32 -9.41 8.19 19.83
N GLU A 33 -10.52 8.15 19.11
CA GLU A 33 -11.63 7.25 19.40
C GLU A 33 -11.25 5.80 19.09
N CYS A 34 -10.54 5.58 17.98
CA CYS A 34 -9.97 4.29 17.64
C CYS A 34 -8.96 3.79 18.68
N GLU A 35 -8.07 4.66 19.14
CA GLU A 35 -7.12 4.35 20.21
C GLU A 35 -7.84 3.95 21.52
N ASN A 36 -8.94 4.63 21.87
CA ASN A 36 -9.76 4.27 23.04
C ASN A 36 -10.44 2.91 22.90
N LEU A 37 -10.77 2.50 21.67
CA LEU A 37 -11.28 1.16 21.34
C LEU A 37 -10.16 0.11 21.23
N GLY A 38 -8.89 0.51 21.36
CA GLY A 38 -7.72 -0.37 21.25
C GLY A 38 -7.18 -0.55 19.84
N PHE A 39 -7.70 0.17 18.85
CA PHE A 39 -7.19 0.18 17.48
C PHE A 39 -6.17 1.32 17.31
N THR A 40 -4.93 0.98 16.94
CA THR A 40 -3.99 1.98 16.44
C THR A 40 -4.40 2.30 15.01
N GLY A 41 -4.74 3.56 14.68
CA GLY A 41 -5.27 4.02 13.38
C GLY A 41 -4.33 3.89 12.16
N LEU A 42 -3.50 2.85 12.15
CA LEU A 42 -2.57 2.44 11.09
C LEU A 42 -2.98 1.09 10.47
N ALA A 43 -4.09 0.49 10.91
CA ALA A 43 -4.58 -0.77 10.37
C ALA A 43 -5.21 -0.55 8.98
N LEU A 44 -4.86 -1.45 8.06
CA LEU A 44 -5.40 -1.48 6.71
C LEU A 44 -6.81 -2.12 6.73
N CYS A 45 -7.73 -1.67 5.88
CA CYS A 45 -9.08 -2.25 5.85
C CYS A 45 -9.08 -3.74 5.45
N SER A 46 -8.05 -4.20 4.74
CA SER A 46 -7.77 -5.62 4.46
C SER A 46 -7.49 -6.44 5.72
N ASP A 47 -6.87 -5.84 6.74
CA ASP A 47 -6.69 -6.47 8.04
C ASP A 47 -8.04 -6.66 8.73
N CYS A 48 -8.95 -5.68 8.64
CA CYS A 48 -10.32 -5.80 9.14
C CYS A 48 -11.15 -6.82 8.36
N ASN A 49 -10.92 -6.95 7.04
CA ASN A 49 -11.55 -8.00 6.24
C ASN A 49 -11.11 -9.39 6.72
N THR A 50 -9.82 -9.59 6.91
CA THR A 50 -9.27 -10.84 7.46
C THR A 50 -9.82 -11.10 8.87
N LEU A 51 -9.87 -10.07 9.72
CA LEU A 51 -10.43 -10.16 11.06
C LEU A 51 -11.88 -10.65 11.04
N SER A 52 -12.69 -10.18 10.07
CA SER A 52 -14.09 -10.56 9.93
C SER A 52 -14.32 -12.04 9.59
N GLU A 53 -13.30 -12.71 9.02
CA GLU A 53 -13.38 -14.14 8.69
C GLU A 53 -13.25 -15.03 9.93
N TYR A 54 -12.50 -14.58 10.94
CA TYR A 54 -12.16 -15.37 12.12
C TYR A 54 -12.89 -14.92 13.39
N VAL A 55 -13.24 -13.63 13.49
CA VAL A 55 -13.88 -13.04 14.66
C VAL A 55 -15.39 -13.02 14.49
N LYS A 56 -16.10 -13.63 15.44
CA LYS A 56 -17.57 -13.71 15.46
C LYS A 56 -18.24 -12.51 16.12
N ASP A 57 -17.46 -11.68 16.80
CA ASP A 57 -17.93 -10.44 17.41
C ASP A 57 -18.13 -9.37 16.32
N LYS A 58 -19.40 -9.11 16.01
CA LYS A 58 -19.79 -8.19 14.95
C LYS A 58 -19.53 -6.73 15.32
N ASP A 59 -19.57 -6.40 16.60
CA ASP A 59 -19.36 -5.04 17.08
C ASP A 59 -17.87 -4.71 16.97
N LEU A 60 -17.00 -5.64 17.38
CA LEU A 60 -15.55 -5.51 17.21
C LEU A 60 -15.12 -5.41 15.74
N VAL A 61 -15.72 -6.22 14.86
CA VAL A 61 -15.46 -6.15 13.42
C VAL A 61 -15.94 -4.82 12.85
N SER A 62 -17.11 -4.34 13.27
CA SER A 62 -17.63 -3.03 12.84
C SER A 62 -16.73 -1.90 13.29
N ASP A 63 -16.23 -1.92 14.52
CA ASP A 63 -15.35 -0.90 15.07
C ASP A 63 -13.98 -0.91 14.37
N CYS A 64 -13.47 -2.09 13.98
CA CYS A 64 -12.30 -2.19 13.11
C CYS A 64 -12.52 -1.44 11.79
N PHE A 65 -13.65 -1.67 11.12
CA PHE A 65 -13.95 -1.02 9.84
C PHE A 65 -14.16 0.50 9.96
N LYS A 66 -14.64 1.00 11.10
CA LYS A 66 -14.74 2.44 11.36
C LYS A 66 -13.37 3.09 11.63
N CYS A 67 -12.38 2.28 12.01
CA CYS A 67 -11.03 2.71 12.38
C CYS A 67 -9.94 2.40 11.36
N CYS A 68 -10.28 1.69 10.28
CA CYS A 68 -9.31 1.33 9.26
C CYS A 68 -9.06 2.48 8.30
N THR A 69 -7.82 2.53 7.81
CA THR A 69 -7.51 3.37 6.66
C THR A 69 -7.84 2.56 5.41
N PRO A 70 -8.59 3.11 4.43
CA PRO A 70 -8.81 2.45 3.16
C PRO A 70 -7.49 1.92 2.62
N ASP A 71 -7.50 0.69 2.11
CA ASP A 71 -6.38 0.14 1.38
C ASP A 71 -6.24 0.94 0.09
N SER A 72 -5.71 2.15 0.19
CA SER A 72 -5.11 2.78 -0.96
C SER A 72 -3.87 1.94 -1.19
N ASP A 73 -3.87 1.21 -2.30
CA ASP A 73 -2.60 0.78 -2.91
C ASP A 73 -1.61 1.95 -2.83
N ASP A 74 -2.08 3.19 -3.06
CA ASP A 74 -1.32 4.44 -3.11
C ASP A 74 -0.38 4.75 -1.94
N ALA A 75 -0.60 4.34 -0.69
CA ALA A 75 0.33 4.73 0.38
C ALA A 75 1.74 4.11 0.18
N THR A 76 1.80 2.91 -0.37
CA THR A 76 3.03 2.19 -0.70
C THR A 76 3.27 2.07 -2.21
N THR A 77 2.23 2.15 -3.03
CA THR A 77 2.28 2.13 -4.51
C THR A 77 2.60 3.49 -5.12
N LYS A 78 2.29 4.61 -4.45
CA LYS A 78 2.64 5.96 -4.95
C LYS A 78 4.11 6.31 -4.77
N ILE A 79 4.85 5.57 -3.92
CA ILE A 79 6.30 5.74 -3.79
C ILE A 79 6.96 5.00 -4.97
N THR A 80 6.87 5.63 -6.13
CA THR A 80 7.62 5.23 -7.32
C THR A 80 8.93 6.02 -7.38
N TYR A 81 10.03 5.30 -7.53
CA TYR A 81 11.36 5.85 -7.68
C TYR A 81 11.70 5.98 -9.15
N SER A 82 12.40 7.06 -9.50
CA SER A 82 12.85 7.30 -10.88
C SER A 82 14.01 6.36 -11.26
N GLY A 83 14.68 5.80 -10.26
CA GLY A 83 15.78 4.85 -10.42
C GLY A 83 16.30 4.32 -9.09
N ALA A 84 17.29 3.44 -9.16
CA ALA A 84 17.98 2.92 -8.00
C ALA A 84 19.46 2.66 -8.29
N VAL A 85 20.29 2.73 -7.25
CA VAL A 85 21.69 2.29 -7.29
C VAL A 85 21.86 1.10 -6.35
N LEU A 86 22.22 -0.04 -6.91
CA LEU A 86 22.69 -1.20 -6.15
C LEU A 86 24.16 -0.98 -5.80
N GLU A 87 24.42 -0.50 -4.58
CA GLU A 87 25.76 -0.30 -4.06
C GLU A 87 26.26 -1.59 -3.38
N VAL A 88 27.40 -2.11 -3.83
CA VAL A 88 27.99 -3.36 -3.35
C VAL A 88 29.51 -3.26 -3.24
N CYS A 89 30.14 -4.07 -2.39
CA CYS A 89 31.59 -4.23 -2.41
C CYS A 89 31.98 -5.42 -3.28
N MET A 90 32.75 -5.18 -4.35
CA MET A 90 33.22 -6.21 -5.28
C MET A 90 33.84 -7.42 -4.57
N ARG A 91 34.69 -7.19 -3.55
CA ARG A 91 35.38 -8.26 -2.82
C ARG A 91 34.49 -9.08 -1.88
N LYS A 92 33.32 -8.55 -1.50
CA LYS A 92 32.40 -9.22 -0.57
C LYS A 92 31.24 -9.91 -1.28
N LEU A 93 31.06 -9.70 -2.59
CA LEU A 93 29.95 -10.29 -3.35
C LEU A 93 29.89 -11.82 -3.26
N VAL A 94 31.03 -12.48 -3.09
CA VAL A 94 31.10 -13.94 -2.86
C VAL A 94 30.26 -14.42 -1.66
N PHE A 95 29.99 -13.54 -0.69
CA PHE A 95 29.16 -13.85 0.48
C PHE A 95 27.66 -13.62 0.24
N TYR A 96 27.29 -13.06 -0.91
CA TYR A 96 25.92 -12.68 -1.26
C TYR A 96 25.51 -13.30 -2.60
N PRO A 97 25.39 -14.64 -2.69
CA PRO A 97 25.12 -15.34 -3.95
C PRO A 97 23.80 -14.90 -4.60
N GLU A 98 22.79 -14.56 -3.79
CA GLU A 98 21.50 -14.03 -4.26
C GLU A 98 21.65 -12.70 -5.00
N VAL A 99 22.52 -11.81 -4.48
CA VAL A 99 22.80 -10.50 -5.08
C VAL A 99 23.64 -10.65 -6.35
N VAL A 100 24.61 -11.59 -6.36
CA VAL A 100 25.39 -11.91 -7.56
C VAL A 100 24.47 -12.45 -8.66
N GLY A 101 23.60 -13.40 -8.33
CA GLY A 101 22.60 -13.93 -9.25
C GLY A 101 21.76 -12.83 -9.89
N PHE A 102 21.23 -11.91 -9.06
CA PHE A 102 20.52 -10.74 -9.57
C PHE A 102 21.35 -9.88 -10.54
N ILE A 103 22.61 -9.58 -10.19
CA ILE A 103 23.50 -8.74 -11.01
C ILE A 103 23.79 -9.40 -12.37
N GLU A 104 23.98 -10.72 -12.40
CA GLU A 104 24.41 -11.44 -13.60
C GLU A 104 23.25 -11.83 -14.51
N GLU A 105 22.09 -12.19 -13.94
CA GLU A 105 21.00 -12.83 -14.70
C GLU A 105 19.81 -11.89 -14.97
N GLU A 106 19.45 -10.99 -14.03
CA GLU A 106 18.22 -10.20 -14.16
C GLU A 106 18.42 -8.68 -14.18
N LYS A 107 19.59 -8.17 -13.82
CA LYS A 107 19.87 -6.73 -13.77
C LYS A 107 19.53 -5.99 -15.07
N ASP A 108 19.70 -6.63 -16.22
CA ASP A 108 19.41 -6.04 -17.53
C ASP A 108 17.90 -5.81 -17.78
N GLN A 109 17.02 -6.49 -17.03
CA GLN A 109 15.59 -6.24 -17.04
C GLN A 109 15.23 -4.89 -16.39
N PHE A 110 16.15 -4.31 -15.61
CA PHE A 110 15.95 -3.08 -14.85
C PHE A 110 16.91 -1.97 -15.31
N PRO A 111 16.59 -1.23 -16.39
CA PRO A 111 17.47 -0.19 -16.94
C PRO A 111 17.63 1.02 -16.01
N LEU A 112 16.66 1.26 -15.13
CA LEU A 112 16.69 2.34 -14.13
C LEU A 112 17.55 2.00 -12.91
N VAL A 113 18.05 0.76 -12.82
CA VAL A 113 18.96 0.33 -11.77
C VAL A 113 20.38 0.45 -12.29
N LYS A 114 21.29 1.01 -11.49
CA LYS A 114 22.74 1.02 -11.76
C LYS A 114 23.47 0.23 -10.67
N VAL A 115 24.52 -0.49 -11.03
CA VAL A 115 25.37 -1.16 -10.03
C VAL A 115 26.56 -0.26 -9.75
N GLN A 116 26.84 0.01 -8.48
CA GLN A 116 27.98 0.80 -8.04
C GLN A 116 28.85 -0.02 -7.09
N TYR A 117 30.13 -0.12 -7.41
CA TYR A 117 31.08 -0.86 -6.59
C TYR A 117 31.81 0.08 -5.63
N VAL A 118 31.48 0.00 -4.34
CA VAL A 118 32.06 0.84 -3.29
C VAL A 118 32.79 -0.03 -2.27
N TYR A 119 34.01 0.38 -1.93
CA TYR A 119 34.82 -0.39 -1.00
C TYR A 119 34.15 -0.49 0.38
N ASN A 120 34.13 -1.70 0.93
CA ASN A 120 33.54 -2.03 2.23
C ASN A 120 32.03 -1.74 2.36
N SER A 121 31.32 -1.40 1.28
CA SER A 121 29.87 -1.27 1.33
C SER A 121 29.18 -2.64 1.42
N PRO A 122 28.25 -2.84 2.36
CA PRO A 122 27.30 -3.95 2.28
C PRO A 122 26.35 -3.75 1.08
N PRO A 123 25.74 -4.83 0.55
CA PRO A 123 24.70 -4.73 -0.47
C PRO A 123 23.53 -3.87 0.01
N LYS A 124 23.26 -2.80 -0.73
CA LYS A 124 22.12 -1.91 -0.45
C LYS A 124 21.57 -1.31 -1.74
N LEU A 125 20.27 -1.09 -1.75
CA LEU A 125 19.59 -0.30 -2.78
C LEU A 125 19.49 1.14 -2.29
N ILE A 126 19.96 2.07 -3.10
CA ILE A 126 19.81 3.52 -2.90
C ILE A 126 18.75 3.98 -3.89
N MET A 127 17.58 4.34 -3.41
CA MET A 127 16.43 4.71 -4.25
C MET A 127 16.49 6.19 -4.60
N LEU A 128 16.25 6.53 -5.87
CA LEU A 128 16.39 7.88 -6.41
C LEU A 128 15.04 8.54 -6.68
N ASP A 129 14.94 9.83 -6.41
CA ASP A 129 13.81 10.67 -6.81
C ASP A 129 13.95 11.19 -8.25
N ASP A 130 12.96 11.94 -8.74
CA ASP A 130 12.94 12.47 -10.11
C ASP A 130 14.10 13.44 -10.44
N ALA A 131 14.75 14.02 -9.43
CA ALA A 131 15.95 14.83 -9.58
C ALA A 131 17.24 14.00 -9.56
N GLY A 132 17.14 12.67 -9.40
CA GLY A 132 18.26 11.75 -9.26
C GLY A 132 18.93 11.82 -7.88
N GLN A 133 18.28 12.43 -6.88
CA GLN A 133 18.78 12.52 -5.52
C GLN A 133 18.38 11.28 -4.72
N GLN A 134 19.21 10.93 -3.74
CA GLN A 134 18.96 9.82 -2.83
C GLN A 134 17.76 10.14 -1.94
N LYS A 135 16.71 9.33 -2.07
CA LYS A 135 15.49 9.43 -1.29
C LYS A 135 15.45 8.41 -0.15
N GLU A 136 15.88 7.18 -0.42
CA GLU A 136 15.85 6.09 0.56
C GLU A 136 17.07 5.15 0.39
N THR A 137 17.43 4.42 1.44
CA THR A 137 18.43 3.37 1.38
C THR A 137 18.01 2.13 2.14
N ILE A 138 18.08 0.98 1.47
CA ILE A 138 17.57 -0.29 1.95
C ILE A 138 18.69 -1.31 1.90
N ARG A 139 18.98 -1.94 3.05
CA ARG A 139 19.96 -3.03 3.15
C ARG A 139 19.36 -4.32 2.61
N ILE A 140 20.07 -5.00 1.72
CA ILE A 140 19.58 -6.22 1.05
C ILE A 140 20.48 -7.44 1.31
N ASP A 141 21.36 -7.37 2.31
CA ASP A 141 22.32 -8.44 2.65
C ASP A 141 21.66 -9.81 2.86
N ASN A 142 20.41 -9.81 3.35
CA ASN A 142 19.64 -11.02 3.67
C ASN A 142 18.46 -11.26 2.71
N TRP A 143 18.43 -10.54 1.58
CA TRP A 143 17.35 -10.72 0.61
C TRP A 143 17.66 -11.90 -0.31
N LYS A 144 16.59 -12.61 -0.68
CA LYS A 144 16.64 -13.56 -1.78
C LYS A 144 16.43 -12.85 -3.10
N ARG A 145 16.84 -13.48 -4.19
CA ARG A 145 16.70 -12.94 -5.54
C ARG A 145 15.27 -12.52 -5.86
N GLU A 146 14.27 -13.34 -5.53
CA GLU A 146 12.85 -13.06 -5.78
C GLU A 146 12.36 -11.78 -5.08
N HIS A 147 12.88 -11.47 -3.88
CA HIS A 147 12.51 -10.27 -3.15
C HIS A 147 13.09 -9.01 -3.81
N ILE A 148 14.32 -9.09 -4.33
CA ILE A 148 14.94 -7.99 -5.09
C ILE A 148 14.09 -7.70 -6.34
N LEU A 149 13.71 -8.75 -7.08
CA LEU A 149 12.89 -8.62 -8.29
C LEU A 149 11.52 -8.02 -7.99
N GLN A 150 10.83 -8.55 -6.98
CA GLN A 150 9.51 -8.06 -6.59
C GLN A 150 9.58 -6.58 -6.18
N PHE A 151 10.50 -6.25 -5.28
CA PHE A 151 10.65 -4.89 -4.79
C PHE A 151 10.93 -3.90 -5.92
N LEU A 152 11.86 -4.21 -6.82
CA LEU A 152 12.20 -3.31 -7.93
C LEU A 152 11.04 -3.15 -8.93
N ARG A 153 10.25 -4.20 -9.19
CA ARG A 153 9.06 -4.11 -10.06
C ARG A 153 7.96 -3.25 -9.46
N GLU A 154 7.76 -3.35 -8.15
CA GLU A 154 6.72 -2.59 -7.45
C GLU A 154 7.11 -1.12 -7.24
N LYS A 155 8.40 -0.85 -7.04
CA LYS A 155 8.87 0.46 -6.55
C LYS A 155 9.54 1.33 -7.62
N LEU A 156 9.96 0.78 -8.76
CA LEU A 156 10.49 1.60 -9.84
C LEU A 156 9.38 2.06 -10.77
N LYS A 157 9.52 3.27 -11.32
CA LYS A 157 8.66 3.73 -12.40
C LYS A 157 8.75 2.78 -13.59
N PRO A 158 7.62 2.46 -14.26
CA PRO A 158 7.65 1.68 -15.48
C PRO A 158 8.51 2.41 -16.52
N LYS A 159 9.24 1.64 -17.33
CA LYS A 159 10.01 2.19 -18.45
C LYS A 159 9.06 3.03 -19.30
N ALA A 160 9.29 4.34 -19.37
CA ALA A 160 8.60 5.17 -20.36
C ALA A 160 8.87 4.55 -21.73
N ALA A 161 7.82 4.14 -22.43
CA ALA A 161 7.93 3.68 -23.80
C ALA A 161 8.40 4.87 -24.63
N GLU A 162 9.67 4.82 -25.05
CA GLU A 162 10.20 5.68 -26.11
C GLU A 162 10.10 4.93 -27.44
#